data_AF-A0A9D1K8J3-F1
#
_entry.id   AF-A0A9D1K8J3-F1
#
_cell.length_a   1.000
_cell.length_b   1.000
_cell.length_c   1.000
_cell.angle_alpha   90.00
_cell.angle_beta   90.00
_cell.angle_gamma   90.00
#
_symmetry.space_group_name_H-M   'P 1'
#
loop_
_entity.id
_entity.type
_entity.pdbx_description
1 polymer ?
#
loop_
_entity_poly.entity_id
_entity_poly.type
_entity_poly.pdbx_seq_one_letter_code
_entity_poly.pdbx_strand_id
1 'polypeptide(L)'
;MSYCRNCGAYVPDWAENCPACDMPVKGKTPPKKEKKQGAASGTQTRREEPKREPPRNDGGTYTYNGSRRRNYAESYDQDTRENRTMGYLCYLGPLLLVPLLARPNSRFLRYHCNQGLLLFIFALLVSVFDGLLGIGWLIGIAGSIATVVWLVQGLTNVSKGLRRPLSFIGEITLLK
;
A
#
# COMPACT_ATOMS: atom_id res chain seq x y z
N MET A 1 8.62 31.84 3.13
CA MET A 1 8.18 30.46 2.84
C MET A 1 7.12 30.48 1.75
N SER A 2 7.47 30.06 0.53
CA SER A 2 6.53 30.05 -0.60
C SER A 2 6.40 28.64 -1.19
N TYR A 3 5.26 28.34 -1.81
CA TYR A 3 5.04 27.09 -2.53
C TYR A 3 5.08 27.36 -4.04
N CYS A 4 5.65 26.44 -4.80
CA CYS A 4 5.77 26.54 -6.26
C CYS A 4 4.37 26.53 -6.89
N ARG A 5 4.07 27.53 -7.74
CA ARG A 5 2.78 27.62 -8.44
C ARG A 5 2.57 26.56 -9.52
N ASN A 6 3.63 25.92 -10.00
CA ASN A 6 3.54 24.92 -11.06
C ASN A 6 3.32 23.50 -10.51
N CYS A 7 4.08 23.08 -9.49
CA CYS A 7 4.02 21.72 -8.97
C CYS A 7 3.54 21.61 -7.50
N GLY A 8 3.31 22.74 -6.82
CA GLY A 8 2.85 22.77 -5.43
C GLY A 8 3.92 22.44 -4.38
N ALA A 9 5.16 22.15 -4.79
CA ALA A 9 6.24 21.83 -3.86
C ALA A 9 6.65 23.04 -3.01
N TYR A 10 7.08 22.79 -1.78
CA TYR A 10 7.66 23.81 -0.90
C TYR A 10 8.97 24.35 -1.49
N VAL A 11 9.11 25.67 -1.57
CA VAL A 11 10.31 26.35 -2.09
C VAL A 11 10.95 27.18 -0.98
N PRO A 12 12.23 26.92 -0.64
CA PRO A 12 12.93 27.71 0.37
C PRO A 12 13.26 29.11 -0.17
N ASP A 13 13.27 30.11 0.72
CA ASP A 13 13.30 31.54 0.35
C ASP A 13 14.59 32.01 -0.37
N TRP A 14 15.63 31.18 -0.38
CA TRP A 14 16.89 31.42 -1.09
C TRP A 14 16.93 30.81 -2.50
N ALA A 15 15.96 29.98 -2.89
CA ALA A 15 15.98 29.28 -4.16
C ALA A 15 15.41 30.12 -5.30
N GLU A 16 16.21 30.37 -6.35
CA GLU A 16 15.77 31.07 -7.56
C GLU A 16 14.91 30.17 -8.48
N ASN A 17 15.09 28.85 -8.38
CA ASN A 17 14.38 27.81 -9.15
C ASN A 17 13.75 26.76 -8.21
N CYS A 18 12.62 26.19 -8.63
CA CYS A 18 11.91 25.19 -7.85
C CYS A 18 12.65 23.84 -7.88
N PRO A 19 13.06 23.27 -6.74
CA PRO A 19 13.85 22.03 -6.72
C PRO A 19 13.10 20.78 -7.17
N ALA A 20 11.76 20.85 -7.30
CA ALA A 20 10.94 19.71 -7.70
C ALA A 20 10.61 19.70 -9.21
N CYS A 21 10.63 20.84 -9.88
CA CYS A 21 10.27 20.94 -11.31
C CYS A 21 11.16 21.89 -12.12
N ASP A 22 12.22 22.40 -11.50
CA ASP A 22 13.27 23.25 -12.05
C ASP A 22 12.82 24.62 -12.62
N MET A 23 11.56 24.99 -12.40
CA MET A 23 11.03 26.27 -12.91
C MET A 23 11.42 27.47 -12.03
N PRO A 24 11.73 28.63 -12.63
CA PRO A 24 12.11 29.84 -11.89
C PRO A 24 10.96 30.36 -11.02
N VAL A 25 11.30 30.82 -9.82
CA VAL A 25 10.37 31.19 -8.73
C VAL A 25 9.98 32.68 -8.81
N LYS A 26 10.64 33.48 -9.68
CA LYS A 26 10.29 34.89 -9.91
C LYS A 26 9.10 35.02 -10.87
N GLY A 27 8.01 35.57 -10.36
CA GLY A 27 6.71 35.57 -11.04
C GLY A 27 6.52 36.62 -12.13
N LYS A 28 5.83 36.21 -13.21
CA LYS A 28 4.72 36.92 -13.87
C LYS A 28 3.73 35.86 -14.42
N THR A 29 2.44 36.06 -14.17
CA THR A 29 1.29 35.15 -14.47
C THR A 29 0.77 35.34 -15.93
N PRO A 30 -0.27 34.62 -16.41
CA PRO A 30 -0.35 33.32 -17.11
C PRO A 30 -0.74 33.50 -18.63
N PRO A 31 -1.23 32.51 -19.46
CA PRO A 31 -2.53 31.83 -19.29
C PRO A 31 -2.64 30.34 -19.75
N LYS A 32 -3.75 29.73 -19.29
CA LYS A 32 -4.47 28.50 -19.71
C LYS A 32 -4.17 27.88 -21.09
N LYS A 33 -4.34 26.55 -21.20
CA LYS A 33 -5.33 25.92 -22.11
C LYS A 33 -5.62 24.43 -21.85
N GLU A 34 -6.86 24.10 -22.20
CA GLU A 34 -7.69 22.88 -22.07
C GLU A 34 -7.42 21.74 -23.08
N LYS A 35 -8.00 20.55 -22.76
CA LYS A 35 -8.54 19.48 -23.67
C LYS A 35 -7.52 18.60 -24.45
N LYS A 36 -7.76 17.33 -24.84
CA LYS A 36 -8.91 16.39 -24.85
C LYS A 36 -8.40 14.96 -25.19
N GLN A 37 -9.14 13.95 -24.72
CA GLN A 37 -9.56 12.66 -25.35
C GLN A 37 -8.65 11.89 -26.33
N GLY A 38 -8.63 10.56 -26.17
CA GLY A 38 -8.34 9.61 -27.26
C GLY A 38 -8.29 8.15 -26.81
N ALA A 39 -9.01 7.27 -27.49
CA ALA A 39 -9.33 5.90 -27.10
C ALA A 39 -8.48 4.82 -27.83
N ALA A 40 -8.60 3.60 -27.29
CA ALA A 40 -8.60 2.29 -27.98
C ALA A 40 -7.30 1.46 -28.17
N SER A 41 -7.42 0.24 -27.64
CA SER A 41 -7.04 -1.07 -28.22
C SER A 41 -5.61 -1.60 -28.08
N GLY A 42 -5.54 -2.87 -27.62
CA GLY A 42 -4.59 -3.85 -28.16
C GLY A 42 -3.44 -4.29 -27.26
N THR A 43 -3.55 -5.54 -26.81
CA THR A 43 -2.46 -6.53 -26.84
C THR A 43 -1.44 -6.54 -25.70
N GLN A 44 -1.24 -7.75 -25.17
CA GLN A 44 -0.29 -8.15 -24.14
C GLN A 44 1.10 -7.54 -24.35
N THR A 45 1.54 -6.75 -23.39
CA THR A 45 2.93 -6.31 -23.28
C THR A 45 3.43 -6.54 -21.87
N ARG A 46 4.51 -7.31 -21.80
CA ARG A 46 5.48 -7.44 -20.71
C ARG A 46 5.53 -6.15 -19.89
N ARG A 47 5.00 -6.19 -18.67
CA ARG A 47 4.97 -5.03 -17.77
C ARG A 47 6.39 -4.74 -17.30
N GLU A 48 7.03 -3.77 -17.94
CA GLU A 48 8.24 -3.15 -17.44
C GLU A 48 7.99 -2.61 -16.03
N GLU A 49 8.86 -3.02 -15.13
CA GLU A 49 8.89 -2.61 -13.75
C GLU A 49 9.39 -1.16 -13.67
N PRO A 50 8.80 -0.27 -12.86
CA PRO A 50 9.34 1.07 -12.70
C PRO A 50 10.74 0.97 -12.09
N LYS A 51 11.76 1.32 -12.89
CA LYS A 51 13.15 1.51 -12.45
C LYS A 51 13.17 2.60 -11.40
N ARG A 52 13.10 2.22 -10.12
CA ARG A 52 13.29 3.16 -9.01
C ARG A 52 14.75 3.58 -9.00
N GLU A 53 14.98 4.87 -9.21
CA GLU A 53 16.30 5.49 -9.03
C GLU A 53 16.76 5.30 -7.58
N PRO A 54 18.06 4.98 -7.36
CA PRO A 54 18.60 4.94 -6.01
C PRO A 54 18.58 6.34 -5.39
N PRO A 55 18.37 6.47 -4.06
CA PRO A 55 18.32 7.77 -3.41
C PRO A 55 19.66 8.51 -3.55
N ARG A 56 19.59 9.78 -3.96
CA ARG A 56 20.74 10.70 -3.97
C ARG A 56 21.25 10.87 -2.54
N ASN A 57 22.56 10.69 -2.40
CA ASN A 57 23.29 10.67 -1.14
C ASN A 57 23.65 12.10 -0.75
N ASP A 58 22.86 12.71 0.13
CA ASP A 58 23.23 13.97 0.80
C ASP A 58 24.02 13.62 2.07
N GLY A 59 25.30 14.00 2.06
CA GLY A 59 26.31 13.58 3.04
C GLY A 59 25.95 13.93 4.48
N GLY A 60 25.72 12.90 5.29
CA GLY A 60 25.73 12.94 6.74
C GLY A 60 26.30 11.64 7.28
N THR A 61 27.47 11.69 7.90
CA THR A 61 28.19 10.52 8.45
C THR A 61 27.49 9.97 9.69
N TYR A 62 26.58 9.01 9.47
CA TYR A 62 26.34 7.83 10.31
C TYR A 62 26.13 6.63 9.37
N THR A 63 27.21 5.97 8.97
CA THR A 63 27.18 4.83 8.05
C THR A 63 26.77 3.53 8.74
N TYR A 64 25.58 3.50 9.35
CA TYR A 64 24.92 2.22 9.64
C TYR A 64 24.05 1.80 8.45
N ASN A 65 24.64 0.94 7.61
CA ASN A 65 23.96 -0.12 6.87
C ASN A 65 22.94 0.22 5.76
N GLY A 66 23.23 1.23 4.94
CA GLY A 66 22.46 1.50 3.71
C GLY A 66 22.49 0.36 2.67
N SER A 67 23.47 -0.53 2.73
CA SER A 67 23.56 -1.74 1.90
C SER A 67 22.60 -2.84 2.36
N ARG A 68 22.55 -3.18 3.67
CA ARG A 68 21.59 -4.18 4.19
C ARG A 68 20.14 -3.75 4.03
N ARG A 69 19.83 -2.44 4.12
CA ARG A 69 18.46 -1.94 3.86
C ARG A 69 18.04 -2.14 2.40
N ARG A 70 18.95 -1.94 1.45
CA ARG A 70 18.72 -2.23 0.02
C ARG A 70 18.54 -3.71 -0.23
N ASN A 71 19.45 -4.55 0.27
CA ASN A 71 19.35 -6.01 0.13
C ASN A 71 18.04 -6.54 0.74
N TYR A 72 17.59 -5.96 1.87
CA TYR A 72 16.32 -6.32 2.49
C TYR A 72 15.12 -5.93 1.62
N ALA A 73 15.11 -4.72 1.06
CA ALA A 73 14.03 -4.27 0.19
C ALA A 73 13.96 -5.12 -1.09
N GLU A 74 15.11 -5.44 -1.69
CA GLU A 74 15.20 -6.27 -2.89
C GLU A 74 14.75 -7.72 -2.62
N SER A 75 15.20 -8.33 -1.52
CA SER A 75 14.75 -9.65 -1.08
C SER A 75 13.24 -9.68 -0.80
N TYR A 76 12.69 -8.60 -0.23
CA TYR A 76 11.26 -8.49 0.02
C TYR A 76 10.44 -8.30 -1.26
N ASP A 77 10.93 -7.51 -2.21
CA ASP A 77 10.29 -7.34 -3.51
C ASP A 77 10.28 -8.64 -4.31
N GLN A 78 11.35 -9.44 -4.21
CA GLN A 78 11.40 -10.79 -4.75
C GLN A 78 10.37 -11.71 -4.08
N ASP A 79 10.33 -11.78 -2.75
CA ASP A 79 9.34 -12.56 -1.99
C ASP A 79 7.90 -12.18 -2.38
N THR A 80 7.64 -10.88 -2.54
CA THR A 80 6.34 -10.36 -2.99
C THR A 80 5.98 -10.84 -4.38
N ARG A 81 6.92 -10.87 -5.33
CA ARG A 81 6.67 -11.32 -6.72
C ARG A 81 6.35 -12.79 -6.78
N GLU A 82 7.14 -13.60 -6.07
CA GLU A 82 7.00 -15.05 -6.06
C GLU A 82 5.71 -15.50 -5.38
N ASN A 83 5.31 -14.82 -4.30
CA ASN A 83 4.22 -15.25 -3.43
C ASN A 83 2.96 -14.37 -3.53
N ARG A 84 2.86 -13.47 -4.50
CA ARG A 84 1.74 -12.52 -4.62
C ARG A 84 0.38 -13.19 -4.68
N THR A 85 0.27 -14.25 -5.47
CA THR A 85 -0.98 -15.00 -5.69
C THR A 85 -1.45 -15.64 -4.38
N MET A 86 -0.52 -16.24 -3.64
CA MET A 86 -0.74 -16.79 -2.30
C MET A 86 -1.16 -15.71 -1.29
N GLY A 87 -0.71 -14.46 -1.48
CA GLY A 87 -1.12 -13.32 -0.65
C GLY A 87 -2.63 -13.02 -0.71
N TYR A 88 -3.32 -13.32 -1.81
CA TYR A 88 -4.78 -13.16 -1.88
C TYR A 88 -5.51 -14.22 -1.04
N LEU A 89 -4.98 -15.45 -0.99
CA LEU A 89 -5.57 -16.55 -0.22
C LEU A 89 -5.60 -16.24 1.29
N CYS A 90 -4.65 -15.43 1.77
CA CYS A 90 -4.62 -14.95 3.15
C CYS A 90 -5.91 -14.23 3.58
N TYR A 91 -6.69 -13.65 2.65
CA TYR A 91 -7.92 -12.91 2.95
C TYR A 91 -9.21 -13.70 2.71
N LEU A 92 -9.11 -14.96 2.24
CA LEU A 92 -10.26 -15.86 2.00
C LEU A 92 -10.55 -16.73 3.24
N GLY A 93 -10.66 -16.09 4.42
CA GLY A 93 -10.98 -16.76 5.68
C GLY A 93 -10.06 -17.95 5.99
N PRO A 94 -10.58 -19.18 6.18
CA PRO A 94 -9.77 -20.33 6.57
C PRO A 94 -8.69 -20.72 5.54
N LEU A 95 -8.80 -20.27 4.28
CA LEU A 95 -7.78 -20.51 3.26
C LEU A 95 -6.42 -19.86 3.61
N LEU A 96 -6.36 -18.95 4.59
CA LEU A 96 -5.11 -18.36 5.08
C LEU A 96 -4.11 -19.39 5.64
N LEU A 97 -4.59 -20.59 6.02
CA LEU A 97 -3.73 -21.69 6.48
C LEU A 97 -2.84 -22.25 5.36
N VAL A 98 -3.33 -22.27 4.12
CA VAL A 98 -2.61 -22.79 2.96
C VAL A 98 -1.31 -22.03 2.67
N PRO A 99 -1.32 -20.70 2.45
CA PRO A 99 -0.09 -19.93 2.24
C PRO A 99 0.84 -19.94 3.46
N LEU A 100 0.31 -20.02 4.68
CA LEU A 100 1.11 -20.07 5.90
C LEU A 100 1.90 -21.39 6.03
N LEU A 101 1.29 -22.52 5.64
CA LEU A 101 1.94 -23.84 5.64
C LEU A 101 2.84 -24.05 4.43
N ALA A 102 2.44 -23.55 3.26
CA ALA A 102 3.22 -23.72 2.02
C ALA A 102 4.51 -22.91 2.03
N ARG A 103 4.48 -21.70 2.58
CA ARG A 103 5.60 -20.75 2.58
C ARG A 103 5.73 -20.05 3.94
N PRO A 104 6.00 -20.79 5.02
CA PRO A 104 6.07 -20.23 6.37
C PRO A 104 7.22 -19.23 6.52
N ASN A 105 8.24 -19.21 5.66
CA ASN A 105 9.38 -18.29 5.76
C ASN A 105 9.16 -16.95 5.01
N SER A 106 8.08 -16.82 4.24
CA SER A 106 7.78 -15.60 3.50
C SER A 106 7.33 -14.49 4.45
N ARG A 107 8.03 -13.35 4.44
CA ARG A 107 7.68 -12.20 5.28
C ARG A 107 6.45 -11.49 4.72
N PHE A 108 6.30 -11.52 3.39
CA PHE A 108 5.12 -11.00 2.70
C PHE A 108 3.86 -11.77 3.12
N LEU A 109 3.89 -13.11 3.05
CA LEU A 109 2.74 -13.93 3.38
C LEU A 109 2.39 -13.89 4.87
N ARG A 110 3.37 -13.94 5.77
CA ARG A 110 3.12 -13.79 7.22
C ARG A 110 2.33 -12.52 7.53
N TYR A 111 2.71 -11.41 6.91
CA TYR A 111 2.05 -10.14 7.11
C TYR A 111 0.60 -10.15 6.60
N HIS A 112 0.38 -10.56 5.35
CA HIS A 112 -0.96 -10.57 4.76
C HIS A 112 -1.88 -11.61 5.39
N CYS A 113 -1.34 -12.75 5.81
CA CYS A 113 -2.09 -13.77 6.54
C CYS A 113 -2.42 -13.35 7.96
N ASN A 114 -1.55 -12.59 8.63
CA ASN A 114 -1.89 -11.99 9.91
C ASN A 114 -3.05 -11.00 9.78
N GLN A 115 -3.00 -10.15 8.75
CA GLN A 115 -4.06 -9.21 8.45
C GLN A 115 -5.39 -9.89 8.09
N GLY A 116 -5.33 -10.90 7.23
CA GLY A 116 -6.51 -11.68 6.86
C GLY A 116 -7.08 -12.48 8.04
N LEU A 117 -6.24 -12.96 8.94
CA LEU A 117 -6.66 -13.61 10.19
C LEU A 117 -7.41 -12.63 11.10
N LEU A 118 -6.91 -11.41 11.27
CA LEU A 118 -7.62 -10.38 12.04
C LEU A 118 -8.98 -10.04 11.42
N LEU A 119 -9.04 -9.92 10.08
CA LEU A 119 -10.30 -9.69 9.38
C LEU A 119 -11.28 -10.87 9.57
N PHE A 120 -10.77 -12.09 9.54
CA PHE A 120 -11.57 -13.29 9.77
C PHE A 120 -12.11 -13.36 11.20
N ILE A 121 -11.29 -13.09 12.21
CA ILE A 121 -11.73 -13.01 13.62
C ILE A 121 -12.79 -11.93 13.79
N PHE A 122 -12.59 -10.75 13.20
CA PHE A 122 -13.58 -9.67 13.24
C PHE A 122 -14.92 -10.11 12.61
N ALA A 123 -14.88 -10.75 11.44
CA ALA A 123 -16.07 -11.27 10.78
C ALA A 123 -16.82 -12.32 11.64
N LEU A 124 -16.08 -13.20 12.33
CA LEU A 124 -16.67 -14.16 13.27
C LEU A 124 -17.34 -13.46 14.45
N LEU A 125 -16.71 -12.43 15.02
CA LEU A 125 -17.31 -11.64 16.11
C LEU A 125 -18.60 -10.97 15.65
N VAL A 126 -18.60 -10.30 14.49
CA VAL A 126 -19.81 -9.70 13.91
C VAL A 126 -20.91 -10.74 13.72
N SER A 127 -20.57 -11.94 13.21
CA SER A 127 -21.54 -13.02 13.02
C SER A 127 -22.17 -13.53 14.31
N VAL A 128 -21.46 -13.49 15.45
CA VAL A 128 -22.03 -13.87 16.75
C VAL A 128 -23.03 -12.83 17.23
N PHE A 129 -22.74 -11.53 17.04
CA PHE A 129 -23.62 -10.44 17.47
C PHE A 129 -24.84 -10.23 16.55
N ASP A 130 -24.73 -10.59 15.28
CA ASP A 130 -25.84 -10.52 14.32
C ASP A 130 -27.05 -11.38 14.75
N GLY A 131 -26.78 -12.53 15.40
CA GLY A 131 -27.80 -13.44 15.90
C GLY A 131 -28.53 -13.00 17.19
N LEU A 132 -28.15 -11.89 17.82
CA LEU A 132 -28.85 -11.41 19.03
C LEU A 132 -30.21 -10.77 18.68
N LEU A 133 -31.24 -11.20 19.40
CA LEU A 133 -32.61 -10.68 19.27
C LEU A 133 -32.64 -9.17 19.61
N GLY A 134 -33.07 -8.33 18.66
CA GLY A 134 -33.15 -6.87 18.84
C GLY A 134 -32.26 -6.11 17.85
N ILE A 135 -31.30 -5.33 18.34
CA ILE A 135 -30.42 -4.46 17.52
C ILE A 135 -29.31 -5.21 16.77
N GLY A 136 -29.23 -6.55 16.87
CA GLY A 136 -28.17 -7.37 16.27
C GLY A 136 -28.01 -7.15 14.76
N TRP A 137 -29.13 -7.05 14.03
CA TRP A 137 -29.13 -6.84 12.58
C TRP A 137 -28.47 -5.52 12.15
N LEU A 138 -28.57 -4.45 12.95
CA LEU A 138 -27.89 -3.19 12.66
C LEU A 138 -26.37 -3.33 12.80
N ILE A 139 -25.94 -4.05 13.83
CA ILE A 139 -24.52 -4.35 14.07
C ILE A 139 -23.99 -5.27 12.96
N GLY A 140 -24.78 -6.25 12.53
CA GLY A 140 -24.45 -7.14 11.40
C GLY A 140 -24.26 -6.38 10.09
N ILE A 141 -25.17 -5.47 9.75
CA ILE A 141 -25.05 -4.62 8.55
C ILE A 141 -23.81 -3.73 8.65
N ALA A 142 -23.62 -2.99 9.75
CA ALA A 142 -22.47 -2.10 9.90
C ALA A 142 -21.14 -2.87 9.88
N GLY A 143 -21.08 -4.01 10.57
CA GLY A 143 -19.90 -4.87 10.64
C GLY A 143 -19.59 -5.54 9.30
N SER A 144 -20.59 -5.97 8.53
CA SER A 144 -20.39 -6.54 7.20
C SER A 144 -19.83 -5.50 6.22
N ILE A 145 -20.33 -4.26 6.24
CA ILE A 145 -19.81 -3.16 5.42
C ILE A 145 -18.34 -2.89 5.78
N ALA A 146 -18.02 -2.76 7.07
CA ALA A 146 -16.64 -2.57 7.52
C ALA A 146 -15.71 -3.71 7.07
N THR A 147 -16.18 -4.96 7.18
CA THR A 147 -15.45 -6.15 6.73
C THR A 147 -15.13 -6.10 5.24
N VAL A 148 -16.10 -5.73 4.39
CA VAL A 148 -15.90 -5.61 2.93
C VAL A 148 -14.92 -4.50 2.59
N VAL A 149 -15.02 -3.32 3.23
CA VAL A 149 -14.08 -2.21 3.01
C VAL A 149 -12.65 -2.63 3.35
N TRP A 150 -12.48 -3.29 4.49
CA TRP A 150 -11.19 -3.81 4.93
C TRP A 150 -10.66 -4.93 4.04
N LEU A 151 -11.52 -5.82 3.56
CA LEU A 151 -11.16 -6.84 2.58
C LEU A 151 -10.58 -6.21 1.31
N VAL A 152 -11.28 -5.24 0.72
CA VAL A 152 -10.82 -4.54 -0.48
C VAL A 152 -9.49 -3.80 -0.22
N GLN A 153 -9.34 -3.15 0.93
CA GLN A 153 -8.08 -2.51 1.32
C GLN A 153 -6.92 -3.53 1.43
N GLY A 154 -7.19 -4.71 1.99
CA GLY A 154 -6.24 -5.82 2.08
C GLY A 154 -5.82 -6.34 0.70
N LEU A 155 -6.79 -6.62 -0.17
CA LEU A 155 -6.55 -7.11 -1.53
C LEU A 155 -5.78 -6.08 -2.37
N THR A 156 -6.10 -4.80 -2.25
CA THR A 156 -5.35 -3.73 -2.93
C THR A 156 -3.92 -3.59 -2.40
N ASN A 157 -3.69 -3.87 -1.11
CA ASN A 157 -2.35 -3.89 -0.52
C ASN A 157 -1.52 -5.08 -1.05
N VAL A 158 -2.10 -6.28 -1.17
CA VAL A 158 -1.48 -7.44 -1.85
C VAL A 158 -1.15 -7.10 -3.30
N SER A 159 -2.11 -6.48 -3.99
CA SER A 159 -1.97 -6.02 -5.37
C SER A 159 -0.90 -4.95 -5.53
N LYS A 160 -0.44 -4.31 -4.46
CA LYS A 160 0.64 -3.32 -4.48
C LYS A 160 1.93 -3.81 -3.80
N GLY A 161 1.92 -5.01 -3.20
CA GLY A 161 3.05 -5.51 -2.41
C GLY A 161 3.29 -4.76 -1.10
N LEU A 162 2.33 -3.94 -0.66
CA LEU A 162 2.52 -3.00 0.43
C LEU A 162 2.14 -3.60 1.78
N ARG A 163 3.01 -3.43 2.78
CA ARG A 163 2.70 -3.73 4.18
C ARG A 163 2.02 -2.56 4.86
N ARG A 164 0.78 -2.27 4.45
CA ARG A 164 -0.04 -1.24 5.11
C ARG A 164 -1.07 -1.88 6.02
N PRO A 165 -1.11 -1.52 7.31
CA PRO A 165 -2.10 -2.04 8.24
C PRO A 165 -3.50 -1.67 7.74
N LEU A 166 -4.49 -2.55 7.98
CA LEU A 166 -5.88 -2.15 7.84
C LEU A 166 -6.20 -1.04 8.83
N SER A 167 -6.99 -0.06 8.40
CA SER A 167 -7.44 1.04 9.25
C SER A 167 -8.05 0.48 10.54
N PHE A 168 -7.67 1.04 11.69
CA PHE A 168 -8.11 0.69 13.05
C PHE A 168 -7.68 -0.68 13.61
N ILE A 169 -7.50 -1.74 12.82
CA ILE A 169 -7.23 -3.11 13.34
C ILE A 169 -5.81 -3.62 13.00
N GLY A 170 -5.16 -3.05 12.00
CA GLY A 170 -3.99 -3.66 11.36
C GLY A 170 -2.66 -3.59 12.12
N GLU A 171 -2.60 -3.00 13.32
CA GLU A 171 -1.35 -2.92 14.11
C GLU A 171 -1.08 -4.20 14.93
N ILE A 172 -2.09 -5.03 15.14
CA ILE A 172 -1.96 -6.27 15.92
C ILE A 172 -1.17 -7.30 15.09
N THR A 173 -0.12 -7.88 15.67
CA THR A 173 0.69 -8.93 15.03
C THR A 173 0.56 -10.25 15.81
N LEU A 174 -0.21 -11.19 15.26
CA LEU A 174 -0.42 -12.55 15.78
C LEU A 174 0.61 -13.54 15.23
N LEU A 175 1.05 -13.35 13.98
CA LEU A 175 2.04 -14.21 13.33
C LEU A 175 3.42 -13.51 13.32
N LYS A 176 4.41 -14.12 13.99
CA LYS A 176 5.82 -13.69 13.99
C LYS A 176 6.64 -14.43 12.93
#